data_AF-A0A3M4AZR5-F1
#
_entry.id   AF-A0A3M4AZR5-F1
#
_cell.length_a   1.000
_cell.length_b   1.000
_cell.length_c   1.000
_cell.angle_alpha   90.00
_cell.angle_beta   90.00
_cell.angle_gamma   90.00
#
_symmetry.space_group_name_H-M   'P 1'
#
loop_
_entity.id
_entity.type
_entity.pdbx_description
1 polymer ?
#
loop_
_entity_poly.entity_id
_entity_poly.type
_entity_poly.pdbx_seq_one_letter_code
_entity_poly.pdbx_strand_id
1 'polypeptide(L)'
;MCAALPPATVADRSSAPGHHARNQRRFCHRRKGPRTAWARRNARHPPDRPAAIQGRRPDARRRFTARRTRCRASLARTLAGACQPVAESLVAPWAAIRPSVTPDSLNRPTEVASWLYSNDCKKLDQAMSEVALATAPLTAPPVIQALLAKLAIPYTEVADLPGLNPARKVQAVLLEDAVGALMVLFPQNQLLDLNRLTELTGRRLIAVSPERVERMLGKHDLSLLPGLPPLTSSPCLYEGSLLNEPNLLVHSGEAGLLLEIASDDFKTMLTKASAAQFGEPLSNIRPNLDRPNDDREEITQAMQAFTARRIQQRLEATIEIPPLADTAQKIIKLRVDPNATIDDITGVVETDPSLAAQVVSWAASPYYASPGKIRSVEDAIVRVLGFDLVINLALGLALGKTLSLPKDHPHQATPYWHQSIYTAAVIEGLTRAMPRAQRPEAGLTYLAGLLHNFGYLLLAHVFPPHFSLICRHLEVNPHLCHSYVEQHLLGISREQIGAWLMRYWDMPDELSTALRFQHDPTYDGQYAEYPNLVCLAVRLLRSRGIGSGPDEAIPDALLERLGLSRDKAEEVVGKVLDAEVLLRELASQFSQG
;
A
#
# COMPACT_ATOMS: atom_id res chain seq x y z
N MET A 1 -28.39 -59.27 -9.88
CA MET A 1 -27.51 -60.43 -10.18
C MET A 1 -26.08 -59.90 -10.29
N CYS A 2 -25.15 -60.47 -9.51
CA CYS A 2 -23.68 -60.26 -9.52
C CYS A 2 -23.14 -58.81 -9.39
N ALA A 3 -22.01 -58.54 -8.72
CA ALA A 3 -21.31 -59.15 -7.57
C ALA A 3 -20.27 -58.10 -7.09
N ALA A 4 -19.86 -58.12 -5.82
CA ALA A 4 -18.90 -57.16 -5.25
C ALA A 4 -17.48 -57.76 -5.07
N LEU A 5 -16.54 -56.94 -4.54
CA LEU A 5 -15.17 -57.22 -4.05
C LEU A 5 -14.01 -56.90 -5.05
N PRO A 6 -12.73 -56.76 -4.61
CA PRO A 6 -12.19 -55.56 -3.93
C PRO A 6 -10.76 -55.17 -4.48
N PRO A 7 -9.96 -54.24 -3.89
CA PRO A 7 -8.69 -53.81 -4.50
C PRO A 7 -7.50 -54.72 -4.15
N ALA A 8 -6.44 -54.66 -4.96
CA ALA A 8 -5.24 -55.51 -4.84
C ALA A 8 -4.08 -54.83 -4.09
N THR A 9 -3.49 -55.55 -3.13
CA THR A 9 -2.26 -55.21 -2.40
C THR A 9 -1.14 -56.19 -2.74
N VAL A 10 0.04 -55.67 -3.11
CA VAL A 10 1.35 -56.37 -3.13
C VAL A 10 2.41 -55.28 -2.93
N ALA A 11 3.50 -55.40 -2.18
CA ALA A 11 3.92 -56.17 -1.01
C ALA A 11 5.34 -55.63 -0.69
N ASP A 12 5.68 -55.51 0.58
CA ASP A 12 6.94 -54.97 1.09
C ASP A 12 8.18 -55.85 0.80
N ARG A 13 9.35 -55.23 0.57
CA ARG A 13 10.68 -55.81 0.88
C ARG A 13 11.71 -54.74 1.27
N SER A 14 11.86 -54.58 2.58
CA SER A 14 13.00 -53.93 3.23
C SER A 14 14.30 -54.76 3.18
N SER A 15 15.45 -54.09 3.03
CA SER A 15 16.73 -54.48 3.69
C SER A 15 17.83 -53.43 3.47
N ALA A 16 18.36 -52.88 4.57
CA ALA A 16 19.58 -52.04 4.61
C ALA A 16 20.80 -52.90 5.08
N PRO A 17 21.91 -52.31 5.58
CA PRO A 17 22.94 -51.59 4.83
C PRO A 17 24.33 -52.26 4.92
N GLY A 18 25.33 -51.78 4.16
CA GLY A 18 26.70 -52.29 4.21
C GLY A 18 27.79 -51.22 4.15
N HIS A 19 28.64 -51.15 5.17
CA HIS A 19 29.86 -50.32 5.20
C HIS A 19 30.96 -50.88 4.29
N HIS A 20 31.78 -50.00 3.69
CA HIS A 20 33.24 -50.05 3.86
C HIS A 20 33.93 -48.74 3.43
N ALA A 21 35.19 -48.57 3.80
CA ALA A 21 35.90 -47.27 3.80
C ALA A 21 37.34 -47.38 3.27
N ARG A 22 37.95 -46.19 3.01
CA ARG A 22 39.37 -45.95 2.65
C ARG A 22 39.72 -46.39 1.20
N ASN A 23 40.72 -45.83 0.51
CA ASN A 23 41.85 -45.00 0.95
C ASN A 23 42.44 -44.12 -0.19
N GLN A 24 42.92 -42.91 0.14
CA GLN A 24 44.08 -42.16 -0.44
C GLN A 24 44.40 -42.21 -1.97
N ARG A 25 44.55 -41.02 -2.60
CA ARG A 25 45.88 -40.44 -2.95
C ARG A 25 45.81 -39.04 -3.61
N ARG A 26 46.49 -38.08 -2.95
CA ARG A 26 47.42 -37.05 -3.47
C ARG A 26 47.41 -36.70 -4.97
N PHE A 27 47.38 -35.40 -5.27
CA PHE A 27 48.42 -34.75 -6.09
C PHE A 27 48.56 -33.25 -5.76
N CYS A 28 49.79 -32.80 -5.48
CA CYS A 28 50.17 -31.39 -5.47
C CYS A 28 51.14 -31.14 -6.62
N HIS A 29 51.14 -29.94 -7.22
CA HIS A 29 52.28 -29.49 -8.02
C HIS A 29 52.71 -28.05 -7.68
N ARG A 30 54.03 -27.89 -7.54
CA ARG A 30 54.75 -26.64 -7.24
C ARG A 30 54.95 -25.76 -8.49
N ARG A 31 55.09 -24.44 -8.28
CA ARG A 31 56.23 -23.59 -8.73
C ARG A 31 56.15 -22.23 -7.97
N LYS A 32 57.07 -21.96 -7.04
CA LYS A 32 58.35 -21.20 -7.15
C LYS A 32 58.17 -19.67 -6.99
N GLY A 33 58.81 -19.10 -5.94
CA GLY A 33 58.97 -17.64 -5.72
C GLY A 33 60.15 -17.03 -6.53
N PRO A 34 60.59 -15.78 -6.23
CA PRO A 34 61.27 -15.43 -4.95
C PRO A 34 60.76 -14.12 -4.29
N ARG A 35 60.69 -14.04 -2.95
CA ARG A 35 61.69 -13.44 -2.03
C ARG A 35 62.29 -12.07 -2.42
N THR A 36 61.87 -11.03 -1.69
CA THR A 36 62.78 -10.06 -1.03
C THR A 36 62.22 -9.70 0.35
N ALA A 37 63.11 -9.38 1.30
CA ALA A 37 62.76 -8.92 2.65
C ALA A 37 63.65 -7.72 2.97
N TRP A 38 63.11 -6.69 3.64
CA TRP A 38 63.89 -5.63 4.28
C TRP A 38 63.21 -5.15 5.58
N ALA A 39 63.98 -4.51 6.47
CA ALA A 39 63.72 -4.60 7.91
C ALA A 39 63.52 -3.26 8.65
N ARG A 40 62.90 -3.40 9.85
CA ARG A 40 62.90 -2.54 11.05
C ARG A 40 63.78 -1.26 11.06
N ARG A 41 63.18 -0.15 11.54
CA ARG A 41 63.59 0.70 12.71
C ARG A 41 62.51 1.78 12.93
N ASN A 42 61.88 1.95 14.10
CA ASN A 42 62.34 2.56 15.36
C ASN A 42 62.67 4.08 15.29
N ALA A 43 61.79 4.95 15.82
CA ALA A 43 61.88 5.53 17.20
C ALA A 43 61.49 7.04 17.37
N ARG A 44 61.01 7.35 18.59
CA ARG A 44 61.01 8.64 19.35
C ARG A 44 59.81 9.64 19.24
N HIS A 45 59.43 10.10 20.44
CA HIS A 45 58.51 11.18 20.86
C HIS A 45 59.33 12.22 21.68
N PRO A 46 58.77 13.35 22.17
CA PRO A 46 58.03 14.42 21.48
C PRO A 46 58.88 15.72 21.63
N PRO A 47 58.66 16.76 22.50
CA PRO A 47 57.49 17.33 23.22
C PRO A 47 57.11 18.78 22.77
N ASP A 48 55.96 19.31 23.22
CA ASP A 48 55.89 20.49 24.13
C ASP A 48 54.43 20.90 24.51
N ARG A 49 54.30 21.63 25.63
CA ARG A 49 53.08 22.20 26.29
C ARG A 49 53.29 23.74 26.46
N PRO A 50 52.47 24.58 27.15
CA PRO A 50 51.26 24.38 27.99
C PRO A 50 50.10 25.39 27.76
N ALA A 51 49.15 25.45 28.70
CA ALA A 51 47.89 26.21 28.67
C ALA A 51 47.91 27.61 29.34
N ALA A 52 46.92 28.46 28.99
CA ALA A 52 46.50 29.73 29.64
C ALA A 52 45.13 30.18 29.05
N ILE A 53 44.24 31.01 29.65
CA ILE A 53 44.02 31.49 31.03
C ILE A 53 42.52 31.90 31.20
N GLN A 54 42.06 32.19 32.43
CA GLN A 54 40.66 32.58 32.76
C GLN A 54 40.28 34.04 32.43
N GLY A 55 38.97 34.29 32.21
CA GLY A 55 38.25 35.29 33.01
C GLY A 55 37.64 36.53 32.34
N ARG A 56 36.31 36.72 32.51
CA ARG A 56 35.61 37.92 33.08
C ARG A 56 34.13 37.97 32.66
N ARG A 57 33.22 38.14 33.64
CA ARG A 57 31.87 38.73 33.42
C ARG A 57 31.98 40.26 33.45
N PRO A 58 30.97 41.00 32.96
CA PRO A 58 29.99 41.55 33.92
C PRO A 58 28.54 41.63 33.41
N ASP A 59 27.66 42.02 34.33
CA ASP A 59 26.21 42.24 34.19
C ASP A 59 25.76 43.16 33.05
N ALA A 60 24.55 42.89 32.52
CA ALA A 60 23.86 43.74 31.54
C ALA A 60 22.38 44.03 31.89
N ARG A 61 22.04 44.16 33.19
CA ARG A 61 20.76 44.77 33.61
C ARG A 61 20.80 46.30 33.46
N ARG A 62 20.63 46.82 32.22
CA ARG A 62 20.12 48.19 31.89
C ARG A 62 20.15 48.45 30.37
N ARG A 63 19.20 47.89 29.61
CA ARG A 63 18.85 48.34 28.23
C ARG A 63 17.48 47.82 27.75
N PHE A 64 16.51 47.71 28.66
CA PHE A 64 15.23 47.02 28.43
C PHE A 64 13.98 47.93 28.50
N THR A 65 14.08 49.20 28.07
CA THR A 65 12.93 50.14 28.09
C THR A 65 12.77 51.04 26.86
N ALA A 66 13.74 51.15 25.95
CA ALA A 66 13.72 52.19 24.88
C ALA A 66 13.48 51.70 23.43
N ARG A 67 13.25 50.39 23.19
CA ARG A 67 13.01 49.85 21.82
C ARG A 67 11.64 49.18 21.60
N ARG A 68 10.75 49.12 22.60
CA ARG A 68 9.42 48.47 22.47
C ARG A 68 8.30 49.35 21.89
N THR A 69 8.50 50.67 21.78
CA THR A 69 7.45 51.64 21.39
C THR A 69 7.44 52.04 19.91
N ARG A 70 8.44 51.67 19.09
CA ARG A 70 8.42 51.94 17.62
C ARG A 70 8.03 50.74 16.74
N CYS A 71 8.07 49.50 17.21
CA CYS A 71 7.64 48.34 16.40
C CYS A 71 6.13 48.07 16.44
N ARG A 72 5.40 48.48 17.50
CA ARG A 72 3.94 48.24 17.61
C ARG A 72 3.09 49.10 16.66
N ALA A 73 3.56 50.27 16.24
CA ALA A 73 2.83 51.14 15.32
C ALA A 73 2.92 50.73 13.84
N SER A 74 3.87 49.84 13.49
CA SER A 74 4.02 49.30 12.12
C SER A 74 3.13 48.06 11.93
N LEU A 75 3.26 47.05 12.81
CA LEU A 75 2.46 45.81 12.71
C LEU A 75 0.94 46.05 12.72
N ALA A 76 0.45 47.03 13.48
CA ALA A 76 -0.98 47.35 13.55
C ALA A 76 -1.55 47.90 12.23
N ARG A 77 -0.72 48.43 11.33
CA ARG A 77 -1.15 48.95 10.02
C ARG A 77 -1.03 47.94 8.89
N THR A 78 -0.16 46.93 9.02
CA THR A 78 -0.04 45.84 8.03
C THR A 78 -1.09 44.74 8.24
N LEU A 79 -1.53 44.49 9.48
CA LEU A 79 -2.56 43.48 9.78
C LEU A 79 -3.99 43.92 9.43
N ALA A 80 -4.26 45.24 9.38
CA ALA A 80 -5.59 45.76 9.03
C ALA A 80 -5.92 45.68 7.52
N GLY A 81 -4.91 45.54 6.65
CA GLY A 81 -5.10 45.47 5.19
C GLY A 81 -5.23 44.06 4.61
N ALA A 82 -4.99 43.02 5.42
CA ALA A 82 -4.91 41.62 4.95
C ALA A 82 -6.12 40.74 5.32
N CYS A 83 -7.06 41.25 6.14
CA CYS A 83 -8.23 40.47 6.60
C CYS A 83 -9.55 40.81 5.89
N GLN A 84 -9.56 41.79 4.98
CA GLN A 84 -10.79 42.21 4.27
C GLN A 84 -11.42 41.11 3.38
N PRO A 85 -10.66 40.28 2.61
CA PRO A 85 -11.27 39.29 1.71
C PRO A 85 -11.75 38.00 2.39
N VAL A 86 -11.40 37.78 3.66
CA VAL A 86 -11.68 36.53 4.39
C VAL A 86 -12.92 36.67 5.29
N ALA A 87 -13.31 37.90 5.63
CA ALA A 87 -14.52 38.17 6.40
C ALA A 87 -15.82 38.03 5.57
N GLU A 88 -15.76 38.21 4.25
CA GLU A 88 -16.94 38.16 3.37
C GLU A 88 -17.25 36.74 2.84
N SER A 89 -16.27 35.82 2.80
CA SER A 89 -16.50 34.44 2.34
C SER A 89 -17.09 33.49 3.39
N LEU A 90 -17.11 33.89 4.67
CA LEU A 90 -17.58 33.06 5.80
C LEU A 90 -19.01 33.40 6.30
N VAL A 91 -19.69 34.35 5.65
CA VAL A 91 -21.10 34.71 5.97
C VAL A 91 -22.11 33.86 5.17
N ALA A 92 -21.67 33.14 4.13
CA ALA A 92 -22.54 32.39 3.23
C ALA A 92 -23.16 31.07 3.76
N PRO A 93 -22.57 30.31 4.72
CA PRO A 93 -23.17 29.04 5.17
C PRO A 93 -24.08 29.14 6.41
N TRP A 94 -23.99 30.21 7.21
CA TRP A 94 -24.62 30.24 8.56
C TRP A 94 -26.04 30.82 8.60
N ALA A 95 -26.55 31.36 7.49
CA ALA A 95 -27.86 32.03 7.41
C ALA A 95 -29.07 31.10 7.23
N ALA A 96 -28.86 29.79 7.10
CA ALA A 96 -29.94 28.81 6.87
C ALA A 96 -30.63 28.30 8.15
N ILE A 97 -30.14 28.66 9.34
CA ILE A 97 -30.57 28.07 10.62
C ILE A 97 -30.85 29.17 11.66
N ARG A 98 -32.16 29.48 11.86
CA ARG A 98 -32.78 30.48 12.77
C ARG A 98 -32.87 31.95 12.28
N PRO A 99 -34.06 32.44 11.90
CA PRO A 99 -34.27 33.84 11.50
C PRO A 99 -34.83 34.72 12.64
N SER A 100 -33.99 35.27 13.54
CA SER A 100 -34.42 36.37 14.44
C SER A 100 -33.29 37.08 15.25
N VAL A 101 -32.19 37.55 14.64
CA VAL A 101 -31.29 38.54 15.29
C VAL A 101 -30.71 39.48 14.22
N THR A 102 -30.82 40.80 14.40
CA THR A 102 -30.19 41.82 13.54
C THR A 102 -28.84 42.29 14.09
N PRO A 103 -27.88 42.70 13.22
CA PRO A 103 -26.51 42.96 13.63
C PRO A 103 -26.28 44.43 14.05
N ASP A 104 -26.48 44.77 15.32
CA ASP A 104 -26.20 46.14 15.82
C ASP A 104 -25.69 46.21 17.28
N SER A 105 -25.11 45.11 17.81
CA SER A 105 -24.78 44.98 19.24
C SER A 105 -23.45 44.27 19.57
N LEU A 106 -22.42 44.44 18.74
CA LEU A 106 -21.05 43.95 19.05
C LEU A 106 -19.99 45.05 18.90
N ASN A 107 -19.90 45.92 19.91
CA ASN A 107 -18.78 46.88 20.01
C ASN A 107 -18.40 47.20 21.47
N ARG A 108 -17.78 46.25 22.19
CA ARG A 108 -16.96 46.45 23.40
C ARG A 108 -16.18 45.18 23.80
N PRO A 109 -14.83 45.19 23.81
CA PRO A 109 -14.03 44.01 24.14
C PRO A 109 -13.73 43.91 25.65
N THR A 110 -14.71 43.50 26.46
CA THR A 110 -14.46 43.22 27.89
C THR A 110 -15.29 42.08 28.52
N GLU A 111 -16.41 41.65 27.93
CA GLU A 111 -17.27 40.63 28.55
C GLU A 111 -16.93 39.18 28.14
N VAL A 112 -16.22 38.98 27.02
CA VAL A 112 -15.83 37.64 26.52
C VAL A 112 -14.95 36.87 27.50
N ALA A 113 -14.10 37.57 28.27
CA ALA A 113 -13.16 36.95 29.21
C ALA A 113 -13.84 36.35 30.46
N SER A 114 -15.03 36.83 30.84
CA SER A 114 -15.73 36.34 32.04
C SER A 114 -16.66 35.14 31.76
N TRP A 115 -17.03 34.91 30.50
CA TRP A 115 -17.88 33.77 30.11
C TRP A 115 -17.09 32.47 29.96
N LEU A 116 -15.80 32.57 29.59
CA LEU A 116 -14.90 31.43 29.32
C LEU A 116 -14.46 30.62 30.55
N TYR A 117 -14.82 31.03 31.78
CA TYR A 117 -14.30 30.43 33.02
C TYR A 117 -15.33 29.65 33.86
N SER A 118 -16.57 29.48 33.38
CA SER A 118 -17.70 29.04 34.24
C SER A 118 -18.47 27.78 33.79
N ASN A 119 -18.12 27.09 32.70
CA ASN A 119 -19.03 26.08 32.09
C ASN A 119 -18.40 24.71 31.68
N ASP A 120 -17.21 24.36 32.17
CA ASP A 120 -16.46 23.15 31.75
C ASP A 120 -16.73 21.87 32.57
N CYS A 121 -17.92 21.72 33.18
CA CYS A 121 -18.31 20.45 33.84
C CYS A 121 -19.71 19.93 33.48
N LYS A 122 -20.49 20.63 32.64
CA LYS A 122 -21.76 20.09 32.09
C LYS A 122 -21.73 19.85 30.59
N LYS A 123 -20.75 20.42 29.88
CA LYS A 123 -20.54 20.16 28.45
C LYS A 123 -19.86 18.82 28.16
N LEU A 124 -19.16 18.21 29.11
CA LEU A 124 -18.53 16.90 28.90
C LEU A 124 -19.56 15.77 28.81
N ASP A 125 -20.56 15.73 29.71
CA ASP A 125 -21.66 14.75 29.62
C ASP A 125 -22.55 14.95 28.38
N GLN A 126 -22.74 16.20 27.91
CA GLN A 126 -23.44 16.45 26.65
C GLN A 126 -22.59 16.11 25.42
N ALA A 127 -21.30 16.45 25.40
CA ALA A 127 -20.40 16.11 24.30
C ALA A 127 -20.18 14.59 24.16
N MET A 128 -20.20 13.84 25.27
CA MET A 128 -20.16 12.36 25.24
C MET A 128 -21.48 11.73 24.74
N SER A 129 -22.55 12.50 24.58
CA SER A 129 -23.82 12.07 23.96
C SER A 129 -24.01 12.59 22.53
N GLU A 130 -23.28 13.63 22.11
CA GLU A 130 -23.36 14.22 20.76
C GLU A 130 -22.35 13.62 19.75
N VAL A 131 -21.49 12.68 20.14
CA VAL A 131 -20.65 11.88 19.21
C VAL A 131 -21.40 10.68 18.61
N ALA A 132 -22.66 10.46 19.00
CA ALA A 132 -23.59 9.70 18.18
C ALA A 132 -23.92 10.53 16.93
N LEU A 133 -23.21 10.28 15.83
CA LEU A 133 -23.53 10.85 14.53
C LEU A 133 -25.02 10.66 14.24
N ALA A 134 -25.72 11.75 13.95
CA ALA A 134 -27.04 11.71 13.34
C ALA A 134 -26.90 11.29 11.87
N THR A 135 -26.51 10.03 11.62
CA THR A 135 -26.80 9.39 10.35
C THR A 135 -28.31 9.33 10.21
N ALA A 136 -28.85 9.92 9.13
CA ALA A 136 -30.19 9.59 8.71
C ALA A 136 -30.28 8.06 8.55
N PRO A 137 -31.44 7.43 8.84
CA PRO A 137 -31.60 6.00 8.56
C PRO A 137 -31.28 5.76 7.09
N LEU A 138 -30.28 4.92 6.83
CA LEU A 138 -29.91 4.51 5.48
C LEU A 138 -31.04 3.64 4.94
N THR A 139 -31.96 4.26 4.23
CA THR A 139 -33.06 3.57 3.54
C THR A 139 -32.65 3.18 2.13
N ALA A 140 -33.12 2.04 1.63
CA ALA A 140 -32.82 1.55 0.29
C ALA A 140 -33.20 2.59 -0.79
N PRO A 141 -32.43 2.75 -1.88
CA PRO A 141 -32.75 3.69 -2.94
C PRO A 141 -34.16 3.46 -3.54
N PRO A 142 -34.92 4.51 -3.90
CA PRO A 142 -36.31 4.38 -4.34
C PRO A 142 -36.53 3.41 -5.51
N VAL A 143 -35.56 3.31 -6.42
CA VAL A 143 -35.58 2.35 -7.54
C VAL A 143 -35.56 0.89 -7.06
N ILE A 144 -34.83 0.60 -5.98
CA ILE A 144 -34.73 -0.75 -5.40
C ILE A 144 -35.97 -1.05 -4.56
N GLN A 145 -36.46 -0.09 -3.77
CA GLN A 145 -37.75 -0.23 -3.08
C GLN A 145 -38.88 -0.56 -4.07
N ALA A 146 -38.98 0.19 -5.17
CA ALA A 146 -39.99 -0.02 -6.20
C ALA A 146 -39.83 -1.36 -6.93
N LEU A 147 -38.59 -1.80 -7.17
CA LEU A 147 -38.31 -3.10 -7.78
C LEU A 147 -38.74 -4.26 -6.89
N LEU A 148 -38.33 -4.27 -5.62
CA LEU A 148 -38.65 -5.33 -4.67
C LEU A 148 -40.15 -5.36 -4.33
N ALA A 149 -40.78 -4.19 -4.17
CA ALA A 149 -42.23 -4.08 -3.98
C ALA A 149 -43.02 -4.63 -5.19
N LYS A 150 -42.58 -4.34 -6.42
CA LYS A 150 -43.19 -4.88 -7.65
C LYS A 150 -43.05 -6.40 -7.76
N LEU A 151 -41.98 -6.96 -7.22
CA LEU A 151 -41.74 -8.41 -7.15
C LEU A 151 -42.38 -9.08 -5.93
N ALA A 152 -43.01 -8.30 -5.03
CA ALA A 152 -43.54 -8.74 -3.73
C ALA A 152 -42.50 -9.42 -2.83
N ILE A 153 -41.23 -8.98 -2.90
CA ILE A 153 -40.12 -9.54 -2.12
C ILE A 153 -39.97 -8.77 -0.81
N PRO A 154 -40.11 -9.43 0.35
CA PRO A 154 -39.80 -8.82 1.64
C PRO A 154 -38.29 -8.67 1.81
N TYR A 155 -37.87 -7.61 2.51
CA TYR A 155 -36.47 -7.39 2.88
C TYR A 155 -36.39 -6.60 4.19
N THR A 156 -35.24 -6.71 4.86
CA THR A 156 -34.88 -5.88 6.02
C THR A 156 -33.63 -5.08 5.69
N GLU A 157 -33.58 -3.81 6.09
CA GLU A 157 -32.41 -2.95 5.93
C GLU A 157 -31.37 -3.24 7.03
N VAL A 158 -30.12 -3.50 6.62
CA VAL A 158 -29.01 -3.88 7.52
C VAL A 158 -27.78 -3.05 7.17
N ALA A 159 -27.19 -2.37 8.16
CA ALA A 159 -25.94 -1.64 7.95
C ALA A 159 -24.79 -2.60 7.59
N ASP A 160 -23.94 -2.23 6.62
CA ASP A 160 -22.78 -3.03 6.23
C ASP A 160 -21.65 -2.88 7.27
N LEU A 161 -21.76 -3.65 8.36
CA LEU A 161 -20.80 -3.64 9.46
C LEU A 161 -19.78 -4.79 9.34
N PRO A 162 -18.52 -4.57 9.77
CA PRO A 162 -17.54 -5.65 9.90
C PRO A 162 -18.06 -6.78 10.80
N GLY A 163 -17.84 -8.03 10.38
CA GLY A 163 -18.22 -9.23 11.14
C GLY A 163 -19.53 -9.93 10.70
N LEU A 164 -20.26 -9.38 9.72
CA LEU A 164 -21.33 -10.12 9.04
C LEU A 164 -20.76 -11.36 8.33
N ASN A 165 -21.49 -12.49 8.34
CA ASN A 165 -21.02 -13.75 7.74
C ASN A 165 -20.80 -13.56 6.22
N PRO A 166 -19.56 -13.69 5.69
CA PRO A 166 -19.27 -13.46 4.29
C PRO A 166 -19.88 -14.52 3.36
N ALA A 167 -20.29 -15.69 3.86
CA ALA A 167 -21.06 -16.66 3.08
C ALA A 167 -22.45 -16.14 2.69
N ARG A 168 -23.02 -15.25 3.51
CA ARG A 168 -24.35 -14.64 3.29
C ARG A 168 -24.29 -13.41 2.37
N LYS A 169 -23.14 -12.74 2.27
CA LYS A 169 -22.98 -11.50 1.49
C LYS A 169 -22.83 -11.81 -0.01
N VAL A 170 -23.80 -11.38 -0.81
CA VAL A 170 -23.82 -11.58 -2.26
C VAL A 170 -22.92 -10.57 -2.95
N GLN A 171 -21.85 -11.04 -3.58
CA GLN A 171 -21.07 -10.27 -4.56
C GLN A 171 -21.75 -10.33 -5.93
N ALA A 172 -21.69 -9.22 -6.66
CA ALA A 172 -22.30 -9.07 -7.96
C ALA A 172 -21.32 -8.41 -8.93
N VAL A 173 -21.00 -9.11 -10.02
CA VAL A 173 -20.05 -8.62 -11.03
C VAL A 173 -20.72 -8.71 -12.40
N LEU A 174 -20.56 -7.65 -13.20
CA LEU A 174 -20.97 -7.65 -14.60
C LEU A 174 -19.74 -7.90 -15.48
N LEU A 175 -19.79 -9.00 -16.24
CA LEU A 175 -18.76 -9.39 -17.19
C LEU A 175 -19.26 -9.21 -18.62
N GLU A 176 -18.35 -9.10 -19.60
CA GLU A 176 -18.70 -9.14 -21.01
C GLU A 176 -17.63 -9.75 -21.92
N ASP A 177 -18.04 -10.05 -23.15
CA ASP A 177 -17.21 -10.41 -24.29
C ASP A 177 -17.91 -9.96 -25.60
N ALA A 178 -17.46 -10.44 -26.76
CA ALA A 178 -18.08 -10.14 -28.05
C ALA A 178 -19.49 -10.72 -28.26
N VAL A 179 -19.95 -11.65 -27.41
CA VAL A 179 -21.30 -12.24 -27.44
C VAL A 179 -22.28 -11.38 -26.63
N GLY A 180 -21.81 -10.73 -25.56
CA GLY A 180 -22.59 -9.77 -24.77
C GLY A 180 -22.25 -9.76 -23.28
N ALA A 181 -23.07 -9.08 -22.48
CA ALA A 181 -22.89 -9.03 -21.02
C ALA A 181 -23.42 -10.30 -20.32
N LEU A 182 -22.88 -10.58 -19.13
CA LEU A 182 -23.28 -11.64 -18.22
C LEU A 182 -23.16 -11.13 -16.78
N MET A 183 -24.22 -11.22 -15.99
CA MET A 183 -24.17 -10.95 -14.55
C MET A 183 -23.76 -12.22 -13.80
N VAL A 184 -22.83 -12.11 -12.85
CA VAL A 184 -22.34 -13.23 -12.04
C VAL A 184 -22.55 -12.91 -10.57
N LEU A 185 -23.20 -13.83 -9.85
CA LEU A 185 -23.45 -13.73 -8.40
C LEU A 185 -22.72 -14.84 -7.64
N PHE A 186 -22.05 -14.51 -6.54
CA PHE A 186 -21.31 -15.47 -5.71
C PHE A 186 -21.16 -14.95 -4.27
N PRO A 187 -20.89 -15.81 -3.27
CA PRO A 187 -20.72 -15.35 -1.89
C PRO A 187 -19.37 -14.67 -1.67
N GLN A 188 -19.31 -13.69 -0.76
CA GLN A 188 -18.09 -12.93 -0.45
C GLN A 188 -16.97 -13.79 0.16
N ASN A 189 -17.28 -14.99 0.69
CA ASN A 189 -16.28 -15.94 1.16
C ASN A 189 -15.65 -16.81 0.04
N GLN A 190 -15.81 -16.42 -1.22
CA GLN A 190 -15.22 -17.07 -2.38
C GLN A 190 -14.48 -16.07 -3.29
N LEU A 191 -13.52 -16.61 -4.04
CA LEU A 191 -12.89 -15.98 -5.20
C LEU A 191 -13.64 -16.42 -6.47
N LEU A 192 -13.98 -15.46 -7.33
CA LEU A 192 -14.53 -15.71 -8.66
C LEU A 192 -13.40 -16.13 -9.62
N ASP A 193 -13.41 -17.39 -10.07
CA ASP A 193 -12.42 -17.95 -11.00
C ASP A 193 -12.89 -17.80 -12.46
N LEU A 194 -12.17 -16.95 -13.22
CA LEU A 194 -12.48 -16.68 -14.62
C LEU A 194 -12.10 -17.85 -15.55
N ASN A 195 -11.18 -18.72 -15.14
CA ASN A 195 -10.84 -19.93 -15.90
C ASN A 195 -11.99 -20.93 -15.82
N ARG A 196 -12.54 -21.17 -14.61
CA ARG A 196 -13.73 -22.01 -14.42
C ARG A 196 -14.95 -21.47 -15.16
N LEU A 197 -15.19 -20.16 -15.10
CA LEU A 197 -16.24 -19.53 -15.91
C LEU A 197 -16.02 -19.77 -17.41
N THR A 198 -14.78 -19.66 -17.90
CA THR A 198 -14.44 -19.90 -19.30
C THR A 198 -14.69 -21.37 -19.69
N GLU A 199 -14.34 -22.33 -18.84
CA GLU A 199 -14.60 -23.76 -19.07
C GLU A 199 -16.09 -24.09 -19.11
N LEU A 200 -16.88 -23.51 -18.19
CA LEU A 200 -18.33 -23.76 -18.09
C LEU A 200 -19.13 -23.11 -19.22
N THR A 201 -18.73 -21.91 -19.65
CA THR A 201 -19.50 -21.10 -20.62
C THR A 201 -18.95 -21.16 -22.04
N GLY A 202 -17.71 -21.60 -22.23
CA GLY A 202 -16.95 -21.45 -23.48
C GLY A 202 -16.56 -20.00 -23.81
N ARG A 203 -16.80 -19.04 -22.90
CA ARG A 203 -16.67 -17.59 -23.13
C ARG A 203 -15.54 -17.00 -22.33
N ARG A 204 -14.68 -16.22 -23.00
CA ARG A 204 -13.58 -15.46 -22.36
C ARG A 204 -14.09 -14.10 -21.88
N LEU A 205 -14.76 -14.15 -20.75
CA LEU A 205 -15.39 -13.00 -20.10
C LEU A 205 -14.35 -12.13 -19.38
N ILE A 206 -14.49 -10.81 -19.51
CA ILE A 206 -13.72 -9.80 -18.75
C ILE A 206 -14.66 -8.90 -17.96
N ALA A 207 -14.16 -8.20 -16.95
CA ALA A 207 -14.93 -7.18 -16.23
C ALA A 207 -15.42 -6.09 -17.21
N VAL A 208 -16.69 -5.69 -17.10
CA VAL A 208 -17.19 -4.47 -17.77
C VAL A 208 -16.43 -3.27 -17.20
N SER A 209 -16.04 -2.31 -18.05
CA SER A 209 -15.26 -1.15 -17.59
C SER A 209 -16.03 -0.34 -16.53
N PRO A 210 -15.36 0.17 -15.48
CA PRO A 210 -16.03 0.89 -14.39
C PRO A 210 -16.87 2.08 -14.88
N GLU A 211 -16.39 2.84 -15.86
CA GLU A 211 -17.11 3.99 -16.43
C GLU A 211 -18.39 3.58 -17.16
N ARG A 212 -18.50 2.31 -17.60
CA ARG A 212 -19.73 1.76 -18.17
C ARG A 212 -20.68 1.23 -17.10
N VAL A 213 -20.16 0.68 -16.00
CA VAL A 213 -20.96 0.31 -14.82
C VAL A 213 -21.54 1.58 -14.17
N GLU A 214 -20.72 2.59 -13.90
CA GLU A 214 -21.14 3.91 -13.38
C GLU A 214 -22.22 4.57 -14.24
N ARG A 215 -22.05 4.61 -15.58
CA ARG A 215 -23.07 5.12 -16.52
C ARG A 215 -24.36 4.29 -16.58
N MET A 216 -24.33 3.03 -16.16
CA MET A 216 -25.52 2.19 -16.04
C MET A 216 -26.24 2.48 -14.72
N LEU A 217 -25.49 2.50 -13.62
CA LEU A 217 -26.00 2.71 -12.26
C LEU A 217 -26.52 4.14 -12.03
N GLY A 218 -25.83 5.15 -12.58
CA GLY A 218 -26.23 6.55 -12.52
C GLY A 218 -27.50 6.91 -13.31
N LYS A 219 -28.09 5.99 -14.08
CA LYS A 219 -29.46 6.14 -14.62
C LYS A 219 -30.55 5.85 -13.59
N HIS A 220 -30.14 5.28 -12.47
CA HIS A 220 -30.98 4.79 -11.38
C HIS A 220 -30.55 5.37 -10.03
N ASP A 221 -29.68 6.39 -10.05
CA ASP A 221 -29.05 7.02 -8.87
C ASP A 221 -28.37 6.02 -7.91
N LEU A 222 -27.79 4.94 -8.46
CA LEU A 222 -27.02 3.95 -7.71
C LEU A 222 -25.51 4.20 -7.83
N SER A 223 -24.76 3.85 -6.80
CA SER A 223 -23.28 3.94 -6.76
C SER A 223 -22.60 2.57 -6.81
N LEU A 224 -23.26 1.50 -6.34
CA LEU A 224 -22.78 0.12 -6.38
C LEU A 224 -23.73 -0.76 -7.20
N LEU A 225 -23.22 -1.86 -7.76
CA LEU A 225 -24.03 -2.85 -8.45
C LEU A 225 -24.69 -3.79 -7.42
N PRO A 226 -26.02 -3.73 -7.22
CA PRO A 226 -26.69 -4.66 -6.31
C PRO A 226 -26.78 -6.05 -6.93
N GLY A 227 -26.78 -7.09 -6.09
CA GLY A 227 -26.96 -8.49 -6.49
C GLY A 227 -28.41 -8.85 -6.85
N LEU A 228 -29.07 -8.01 -7.64
CA LEU A 228 -30.48 -8.12 -8.02
C LEU A 228 -30.59 -8.31 -9.54
N PRO A 229 -30.65 -9.56 -10.05
CA PRO A 229 -30.71 -9.84 -11.49
C PRO A 229 -31.77 -9.05 -12.26
N PRO A 230 -33.01 -8.84 -11.76
CA PRO A 230 -34.06 -8.09 -12.46
C PRO A 230 -33.74 -6.60 -12.71
N LEU A 231 -32.72 -6.04 -12.07
CA LEU A 231 -32.25 -4.68 -12.35
C LEU A 231 -31.51 -4.59 -13.69
N THR A 232 -30.92 -5.70 -14.16
CA THR A 232 -30.19 -5.76 -15.43
C THR A 232 -30.98 -6.57 -16.48
N SER A 233 -30.78 -6.27 -17.75
CA SER A 233 -31.28 -7.09 -18.87
C SER A 233 -30.35 -8.24 -19.25
N SER A 234 -29.26 -8.45 -18.50
CA SER A 234 -28.24 -9.45 -18.82
C SER A 234 -28.66 -10.85 -18.33
N PRO A 235 -28.28 -11.93 -19.04
CA PRO A 235 -28.33 -13.27 -18.47
C PRO A 235 -27.51 -13.33 -17.18
N CYS A 236 -27.95 -14.16 -16.22
CA CYS A 236 -27.33 -14.27 -14.91
C CYS A 236 -26.84 -15.71 -14.66
N LEU A 237 -25.59 -15.84 -14.22
CA LEU A 237 -25.09 -17.03 -13.53
C LEU A 237 -25.01 -16.75 -12.04
N TYR A 238 -25.28 -17.76 -11.22
CA TYR A 238 -25.06 -17.68 -9.79
C TYR A 238 -24.38 -18.94 -9.26
N GLU A 239 -23.54 -18.77 -8.25
CA GLU A 239 -22.93 -19.88 -7.53
C GLU A 239 -24.00 -20.57 -6.67
N GLY A 240 -24.15 -21.88 -6.83
CA GLY A 240 -25.19 -22.64 -6.13
C GLY A 240 -25.10 -22.57 -4.60
N SER A 241 -23.90 -22.34 -4.05
CA SER A 241 -23.65 -22.26 -2.61
C SER A 241 -24.35 -21.07 -1.91
N LEU A 242 -24.74 -20.03 -2.64
CA LEU A 242 -25.51 -18.90 -2.10
C LEU A 242 -26.81 -19.37 -1.41
N LEU A 243 -27.52 -20.31 -2.03
CA LEU A 243 -28.82 -20.77 -1.54
C LEU A 243 -28.73 -21.79 -0.39
N ASN A 244 -27.51 -22.05 0.13
CA ASN A 244 -27.32 -22.88 1.33
C ASN A 244 -27.55 -22.09 2.63
N GLU A 245 -27.36 -20.76 2.59
CA GLU A 245 -27.67 -19.87 3.71
C GLU A 245 -29.18 -19.56 3.72
N PRO A 246 -29.83 -19.40 4.89
CA PRO A 246 -31.27 -19.15 4.96
C PRO A 246 -31.66 -17.72 4.54
N ASN A 247 -30.77 -16.75 4.77
CA ASN A 247 -30.98 -15.33 4.48
C ASN A 247 -29.73 -14.75 3.81
N LEU A 248 -29.90 -14.13 2.65
CA LEU A 248 -28.83 -13.48 1.90
C LEU A 248 -28.76 -11.98 2.24
N LEU A 249 -27.56 -11.41 2.14
CA LEU A 249 -27.27 -9.99 2.34
C LEU A 249 -26.82 -9.41 1.00
N VAL A 250 -27.66 -8.57 0.40
CA VAL A 250 -27.47 -8.00 -0.94
C VAL A 250 -27.21 -6.51 -0.82
N HIS A 251 -26.23 -5.95 -1.54
CA HIS A 251 -26.03 -4.49 -1.55
C HIS A 251 -27.30 -3.76 -2.02
N SER A 252 -27.65 -2.65 -1.36
CA SER A 252 -28.78 -1.79 -1.74
C SER A 252 -28.52 -0.96 -3.00
N GLY A 253 -27.28 -0.95 -3.50
CA GLY A 253 -26.81 -0.02 -4.54
C GLY A 253 -26.22 1.28 -3.98
N GLU A 254 -26.23 1.47 -2.65
CA GLU A 254 -25.45 2.47 -1.93
C GLU A 254 -24.42 1.82 -1.00
N ALA A 255 -23.35 2.55 -0.69
CA ALA A 255 -22.33 2.09 0.25
C ALA A 255 -22.86 2.11 1.70
N GLY A 256 -22.46 1.12 2.51
CA GLY A 256 -22.85 1.03 3.92
C GLY A 256 -24.24 0.46 4.20
N LEU A 257 -25.03 0.11 3.18
CA LEU A 257 -26.37 -0.48 3.33
C LEU A 257 -26.54 -1.79 2.55
N LEU A 258 -26.99 -2.82 3.26
CA LEU A 258 -27.36 -4.14 2.75
C LEU A 258 -28.86 -4.38 2.96
N LEU A 259 -29.40 -5.28 2.16
CA LEU A 259 -30.76 -5.78 2.21
C LEU A 259 -30.69 -7.26 2.60
N GLU A 260 -31.25 -7.60 3.75
CA GLU A 260 -31.44 -8.99 4.16
C GLU A 260 -32.72 -9.54 3.51
N ILE A 261 -32.57 -10.57 2.68
CA ILE A 261 -33.64 -11.20 1.90
C ILE A 261 -33.59 -12.72 2.17
N ALA A 262 -34.73 -13.34 2.45
CA ALA A 262 -34.79 -14.80 2.63
C ALA A 262 -34.43 -15.51 1.32
N SER A 263 -33.70 -16.63 1.40
CA SER A 263 -33.18 -17.31 0.20
C SER A 263 -34.28 -17.87 -0.70
N ASP A 264 -35.44 -18.25 -0.14
CA ASP A 264 -36.61 -18.65 -0.93
C ASP A 264 -37.21 -17.49 -1.74
N ASP A 265 -37.27 -16.28 -1.16
CA ASP A 265 -37.71 -15.07 -1.87
C ASP A 265 -36.67 -14.64 -2.91
N PHE A 266 -35.38 -14.67 -2.56
CA PHE A 266 -34.29 -14.36 -3.49
C PHE A 266 -34.28 -15.30 -4.70
N LYS A 267 -34.57 -16.58 -4.50
CA LYS A 267 -34.69 -17.60 -5.56
C LYS A 267 -35.79 -17.28 -6.59
N THR A 268 -36.82 -16.52 -6.24
CA THR A 268 -37.83 -16.05 -7.22
C THR A 268 -37.23 -15.12 -8.28
N MET A 269 -36.21 -14.34 -7.93
CA MET A 269 -35.46 -13.48 -8.86
C MET A 269 -34.51 -14.27 -9.78
N LEU A 270 -34.14 -15.49 -9.39
CA LEU A 270 -33.24 -16.37 -10.13
C LEU A 270 -33.96 -17.25 -11.19
N THR A 271 -35.26 -17.03 -11.45
CA THR A 271 -36.07 -17.83 -12.39
C THR A 271 -35.56 -17.87 -13.83
N LYS A 272 -34.73 -16.90 -14.24
CA LYS A 272 -34.03 -16.87 -15.56
C LYS A 272 -32.51 -17.01 -15.44
N ALA A 273 -32.00 -17.29 -14.25
CA ALA A 273 -30.58 -17.44 -13.97
C ALA A 273 -30.21 -18.92 -13.91
N SER A 274 -28.98 -19.25 -14.30
CA SER A 274 -28.46 -20.64 -14.21
C SER A 274 -27.52 -20.78 -13.02
N ALA A 275 -27.71 -21.84 -12.24
CA ALA A 275 -26.77 -22.24 -11.21
C ALA A 275 -25.51 -22.87 -11.84
N ALA A 276 -24.34 -22.57 -11.29
CA ALA A 276 -23.07 -23.16 -11.68
C ALA A 276 -22.10 -23.26 -10.48
N GLN A 277 -20.90 -23.79 -10.73
CA GLN A 277 -19.79 -23.91 -9.77
C GLN A 277 -18.51 -23.30 -10.35
N PHE A 278 -18.28 -22.02 -10.06
CA PHE A 278 -17.14 -21.23 -10.57
C PHE A 278 -16.40 -20.46 -9.46
N GLY A 279 -16.94 -20.40 -8.25
CA GLY A 279 -16.22 -19.88 -7.10
C GLY A 279 -15.16 -20.84 -6.56
N GLU A 280 -14.08 -20.31 -5.98
CA GLU A 280 -13.15 -21.04 -5.12
C GLU A 280 -13.31 -20.56 -3.67
N PRO A 281 -13.64 -21.44 -2.71
CA PRO A 281 -13.68 -21.08 -1.29
C PRO A 281 -12.36 -20.49 -0.78
N LEU A 282 -12.42 -19.32 -0.14
CA LEU A 282 -11.24 -18.68 0.44
C LEU A 282 -10.57 -19.53 1.54
N SER A 283 -11.29 -20.50 2.11
CA SER A 283 -10.74 -21.51 3.04
C SER A 283 -9.72 -22.45 2.40
N ASN A 284 -9.77 -22.62 1.07
CA ASN A 284 -8.89 -23.51 0.33
C ASN A 284 -7.64 -22.78 -0.17
N ILE A 285 -7.74 -21.47 -0.36
CA ILE A 285 -6.63 -20.59 -0.74
C ILE A 285 -5.91 -20.18 0.55
N ARG A 286 -4.67 -20.62 0.74
CA ARG A 286 -3.85 -20.27 1.91
C ARG A 286 -2.68 -19.37 1.51
N PRO A 287 -2.84 -18.04 1.46
CA PRO A 287 -1.72 -17.12 1.27
C PRO A 287 -0.62 -17.38 2.29
N ASN A 288 0.64 -17.37 1.86
CA ASN A 288 1.77 -17.56 2.75
C ASN A 288 2.12 -16.26 3.50
N LEU A 289 1.34 -15.94 4.54
CA LEU A 289 1.65 -14.83 5.44
C LEU A 289 2.54 -15.29 6.62
N ASP A 290 2.34 -16.52 7.09
CA ASP A 290 2.86 -17.08 8.34
C ASP A 290 4.04 -18.06 8.17
N ARG A 291 4.41 -18.44 6.94
CA ARG A 291 5.37 -19.53 6.66
C ARG A 291 6.54 -19.08 5.75
N PRO A 292 7.36 -18.10 6.17
CA PRO A 292 8.48 -17.59 5.36
C PRO A 292 9.56 -18.64 5.03
N ASN A 293 9.58 -19.77 5.72
CA ASN A 293 10.48 -20.90 5.41
C ASN A 293 10.06 -21.65 4.14
N ASP A 294 8.76 -21.65 3.81
CA ASP A 294 8.21 -22.34 2.64
C ASP A 294 8.46 -21.54 1.34
N ASP A 295 8.74 -20.23 1.44
CA ASP A 295 8.91 -19.30 0.31
C ASP A 295 9.82 -19.85 -0.79
N ARG A 296 10.97 -20.42 -0.43
CA ARG A 296 11.93 -20.94 -1.40
C ARG A 296 11.35 -22.10 -2.20
N GLU A 297 10.59 -22.98 -1.53
CA GLU A 297 9.98 -24.13 -2.17
C GLU A 297 8.78 -23.70 -3.02
N GLU A 298 7.86 -22.90 -2.48
CA GLU A 298 6.68 -22.38 -3.19
C GLU A 298 7.10 -21.57 -4.45
N ILE A 299 8.09 -20.67 -4.36
CA ILE A 299 8.63 -19.93 -5.52
C ILE A 299 9.25 -20.88 -6.55
N THR A 300 9.99 -21.90 -6.11
CA THR A 300 10.60 -22.88 -7.03
C THR A 300 9.53 -23.71 -7.75
N GLN A 301 8.49 -24.13 -7.05
CA GLN A 301 7.35 -24.87 -7.61
C GLN A 301 6.57 -24.00 -8.61
N ALA A 302 6.22 -22.76 -8.25
CA ALA A 302 5.55 -21.80 -9.13
C ALA A 302 6.35 -21.56 -10.42
N MET A 303 7.66 -21.34 -10.30
CA MET A 303 8.55 -21.21 -11.44
C MET A 303 8.57 -22.46 -12.33
N GLN A 304 8.64 -23.66 -11.74
CA GLN A 304 8.63 -24.90 -12.51
C GLN A 304 7.29 -25.14 -13.22
N ALA A 305 6.16 -24.80 -12.59
CA ALA A 305 4.83 -24.96 -13.16
C ALA A 305 4.55 -24.00 -14.32
N PHE A 306 4.94 -22.73 -14.19
CA PHE A 306 4.46 -21.65 -15.05
C PHE A 306 5.51 -21.05 -16.00
N THR A 307 6.78 -21.48 -15.94
CA THR A 307 7.83 -21.11 -16.91
C THR A 307 8.18 -22.25 -17.85
N ALA A 308 8.55 -21.93 -19.10
CA ALA A 308 8.81 -22.94 -20.13
C ALA A 308 10.01 -23.84 -19.80
N ARG A 309 10.02 -25.10 -20.26
CA ARG A 309 11.10 -26.10 -20.00
C ARG A 309 12.54 -25.62 -20.30
N ARG A 310 12.72 -24.64 -21.19
CA ARG A 310 14.04 -24.04 -21.48
C ARG A 310 14.58 -23.18 -20.32
N ILE A 311 13.70 -22.67 -19.45
CA ILE A 311 14.00 -21.96 -18.21
C ILE A 311 14.27 -22.97 -17.08
N GLN A 312 13.52 -24.09 -17.03
CA GLN A 312 13.76 -25.18 -16.06
C GLN A 312 15.20 -25.73 -16.14
N GLN A 313 15.78 -25.88 -17.34
CA GLN A 313 17.18 -26.32 -17.51
C GLN A 313 18.23 -25.26 -17.10
N ARG A 314 17.83 -24.01 -16.87
CA ARG A 314 18.69 -22.94 -16.33
C ARG A 314 18.49 -22.75 -14.82
N LEU A 315 17.45 -23.36 -14.22
CA LEU A 315 17.07 -23.18 -12.82
C LEU A 315 18.15 -23.65 -11.83
N GLU A 316 18.99 -24.62 -12.22
CA GLU A 316 20.17 -25.04 -11.44
C GLU A 316 21.32 -24.01 -11.44
N ALA A 317 21.28 -23.00 -12.32
CA ALA A 317 22.35 -22.02 -12.50
C ALA A 317 21.92 -20.58 -12.16
N THR A 318 20.80 -20.10 -12.69
CA THR A 318 20.20 -18.80 -12.33
C THR A 318 18.76 -18.76 -12.82
N ILE A 319 17.85 -18.28 -11.96
CA ILE A 319 16.57 -17.73 -12.41
C ILE A 319 16.87 -16.61 -13.42
N GLU A 320 16.03 -16.42 -14.45
CA GLU A 320 16.19 -15.32 -15.41
C GLU A 320 15.75 -13.97 -14.78
N ILE A 321 16.33 -13.67 -13.61
CA ILE A 321 16.24 -12.39 -12.92
C ILE A 321 16.95 -11.38 -13.82
N PRO A 322 16.37 -10.19 -14.05
CA PRO A 322 17.09 -9.14 -14.76
C PRO A 322 18.38 -8.80 -14.00
N PRO A 323 19.54 -8.75 -14.68
CA PRO A 323 20.81 -8.45 -14.03
C PRO A 323 20.75 -7.04 -13.45
N LEU A 324 21.08 -6.93 -12.16
CA LEU A 324 21.08 -5.66 -11.44
C LEU A 324 22.10 -4.70 -12.06
N ALA A 325 21.65 -3.55 -12.55
CA ALA A 325 22.50 -2.57 -13.23
C ALA A 325 23.69 -2.12 -12.35
N ASP A 326 24.86 -1.90 -12.96
CA ASP A 326 26.09 -1.50 -12.25
C ASP A 326 25.89 -0.24 -11.39
N THR A 327 25.07 0.71 -11.86
CA THR A 327 24.70 1.91 -11.09
C THR A 327 23.92 1.55 -9.82
N ALA A 328 22.95 0.63 -9.91
CA ALA A 328 22.21 0.14 -8.74
C ALA A 328 23.13 -0.58 -7.75
N GLN A 329 24.03 -1.46 -8.23
CA GLN A 329 25.01 -2.15 -7.37
C GLN A 329 25.92 -1.17 -6.63
N LYS A 330 26.36 -0.08 -7.27
CA LYS A 330 27.15 0.98 -6.62
C LYS A 330 26.32 1.70 -5.55
N ILE A 331 25.08 2.09 -5.85
CA ILE A 331 24.20 2.78 -4.89
C ILE A 331 23.89 1.89 -3.68
N ILE A 332 23.66 0.59 -3.87
CA ILE A 332 23.44 -0.37 -2.77
C ILE A 332 24.69 -0.47 -1.89
N LYS A 333 25.89 -0.53 -2.47
CA LYS A 333 27.16 -0.52 -1.71
C LYS A 333 27.35 0.75 -0.89
N LEU A 334 27.04 1.92 -1.47
CA LEU A 334 27.07 3.19 -0.73
C LEU A 334 26.02 3.23 0.37
N ARG A 335 24.89 2.54 0.19
CA ARG A 335 23.85 2.47 1.22
C ARG A 335 24.26 1.63 2.42
N VAL A 336 24.92 0.50 2.22
CA VAL A 336 25.33 -0.39 3.32
C VAL A 336 26.65 0.05 3.98
N ASP A 337 27.38 1.02 3.41
CA ASP A 337 28.60 1.57 4.00
C ASP A 337 28.30 2.78 4.92
N PRO A 338 28.47 2.65 6.26
CA PRO A 338 28.24 3.74 7.20
C PRO A 338 29.27 4.89 7.08
N ASN A 339 30.28 4.75 6.22
CA ASN A 339 31.31 5.78 5.95
C ASN A 339 31.13 6.46 4.58
N ALA A 340 30.10 6.10 3.80
CA ALA A 340 29.85 6.69 2.50
C ALA A 340 29.63 8.20 2.59
N THR A 341 30.26 8.95 1.68
CA THR A 341 30.26 10.42 1.68
C THR A 341 29.40 10.99 0.56
N ILE A 342 29.09 12.29 0.64
CA ILE A 342 28.36 13.02 -0.41
C ILE A 342 29.13 12.98 -1.73
N ASP A 343 30.46 13.01 -1.69
CA ASP A 343 31.32 12.91 -2.87
C ASP A 343 31.16 11.54 -3.57
N ASP A 344 31.02 10.47 -2.80
CA ASP A 344 30.85 9.11 -3.35
C ASP A 344 29.52 8.96 -4.11
N ILE A 345 28.40 9.41 -3.54
CA ILE A 345 27.10 9.36 -4.24
C ILE A 345 27.05 10.35 -5.40
N THR A 346 27.67 11.52 -5.28
CA THR A 346 27.79 12.50 -6.38
C THR A 346 28.56 11.86 -7.54
N GLY A 347 29.70 11.22 -7.26
CA GLY A 347 30.49 10.51 -8.26
C GLY A 347 29.74 9.35 -8.94
N VAL A 348 28.83 8.65 -8.24
CA VAL A 348 27.97 7.63 -8.87
C VAL A 348 26.89 8.28 -9.73
N VAL A 349 26.19 9.30 -9.23
CA VAL A 349 25.13 10.02 -9.95
C VAL A 349 25.66 10.67 -11.22
N GLU A 350 26.83 11.32 -11.17
CA GLU A 350 27.45 11.97 -12.33
C GLU A 350 27.92 10.98 -13.42
N THR A 351 28.04 9.68 -13.12
CA THR A 351 28.31 8.66 -14.16
C THR A 351 27.09 8.25 -15.00
N ASP A 352 25.86 8.58 -14.56
CA ASP A 352 24.63 8.41 -15.36
C ASP A 352 24.02 9.80 -15.63
N PRO A 353 24.21 10.38 -16.84
CA PRO A 353 23.66 11.69 -17.19
C PRO A 353 22.13 11.81 -17.07
N SER A 354 21.40 10.70 -17.21
CA SER A 354 19.95 10.67 -17.00
C SER A 354 19.63 10.83 -15.51
N LEU A 355 20.31 10.07 -14.65
CA LEU A 355 20.17 10.17 -13.20
C LEU A 355 20.59 11.54 -12.66
N ALA A 356 21.72 12.09 -13.14
CA ALA A 356 22.19 13.43 -12.78
C ALA A 356 21.17 14.53 -13.14
N ALA A 357 20.59 14.47 -14.35
CA ALA A 357 19.52 15.39 -14.75
C ALA A 357 18.28 15.25 -13.86
N GLN A 358 17.94 14.03 -13.45
CA GLN A 358 16.77 13.76 -12.59
C GLN A 358 16.97 14.24 -11.15
N VAL A 359 18.17 14.08 -10.58
CA VAL A 359 18.52 14.64 -9.26
C VAL A 359 18.45 16.17 -9.25
N VAL A 360 18.94 16.83 -10.30
CA VAL A 360 18.81 18.29 -10.46
C VAL A 360 17.35 18.72 -10.67
N SER A 361 16.57 17.94 -11.43
CA SER A 361 15.13 18.15 -11.64
C SER A 361 14.34 18.08 -10.33
N TRP A 362 14.57 17.05 -9.51
CA TRP A 362 13.95 16.92 -8.18
C TRP A 362 14.32 18.09 -7.27
N ALA A 363 15.60 18.46 -7.17
CA ALA A 363 16.00 19.60 -6.35
C ALA A 363 15.46 20.97 -6.85
N ALA A 364 15.07 21.06 -8.12
CA ALA A 364 14.40 22.22 -8.68
C ALA A 364 12.86 22.16 -8.58
N SER A 365 12.27 21.02 -8.18
CA SER A 365 10.82 20.85 -8.04
C SER A 365 10.25 21.78 -6.95
N PRO A 366 9.04 22.34 -7.16
CA PRO A 366 8.36 23.12 -6.12
C PRO A 366 8.13 22.33 -4.82
N TYR A 367 8.08 20.99 -4.86
CA TYR A 367 7.94 20.12 -3.68
C TYR A 367 9.02 20.37 -2.61
N TYR A 368 10.27 20.57 -3.01
CA TYR A 368 11.39 20.80 -2.09
C TYR A 368 11.68 22.29 -1.84
N ALA A 369 10.88 23.20 -2.42
CA ALA A 369 10.91 24.65 -2.17
C ALA A 369 12.32 25.29 -2.20
N SER A 370 13.17 24.87 -3.14
CA SER A 370 14.60 25.22 -3.15
C SER A 370 14.85 26.74 -3.29
N PRO A 371 15.64 27.35 -2.38
CA PRO A 371 15.97 28.77 -2.44
C PRO A 371 17.00 29.08 -3.52
N GLY A 372 16.53 29.39 -4.73
CA GLY A 372 17.34 29.85 -5.87
C GLY A 372 17.78 28.74 -6.81
N LYS A 373 18.54 29.09 -7.86
CA LYS A 373 18.94 28.13 -8.90
C LYS A 373 19.90 27.07 -8.36
N ILE A 374 19.65 25.80 -8.73
CA ILE A 374 20.58 24.68 -8.58
C ILE A 374 21.73 24.84 -9.58
N ARG A 375 22.97 24.53 -9.18
CA ARG A 375 24.18 24.73 -10.00
C ARG A 375 24.95 23.45 -10.35
N SER A 376 24.82 22.40 -9.55
CA SER A 376 25.47 21.09 -9.75
C SER A 376 24.66 19.98 -9.09
N VAL A 377 25.04 18.72 -9.33
CA VAL A 377 24.50 17.56 -8.61
C VAL A 377 24.83 17.65 -7.11
N GLU A 378 26.08 17.96 -6.77
CA GLU A 378 26.52 18.19 -5.39
C GLU A 378 25.65 19.26 -4.68
N ASP A 379 25.37 20.39 -5.34
CA ASP A 379 24.53 21.47 -4.82
C ASP A 379 23.06 21.02 -4.61
N ALA A 380 22.53 20.17 -5.49
CA ALA A 380 21.22 19.55 -5.31
C ALA A 380 21.16 18.64 -4.07
N ILE A 381 22.21 17.83 -3.85
CA ILE A 381 22.31 16.88 -2.74
C ILE A 381 22.51 17.63 -1.42
N VAL A 382 23.51 18.52 -1.33
CA VAL A 382 23.90 19.21 -0.09
C VAL A 382 22.84 20.21 0.38
N ARG A 383 22.25 20.98 -0.54
CA ARG A 383 21.41 22.15 -0.18
C ARG A 383 19.91 21.86 -0.14
N VAL A 384 19.44 20.79 -0.78
CA VAL A 384 18.00 20.56 -0.99
C VAL A 384 17.55 19.17 -0.57
N LEU A 385 18.08 18.12 -1.20
CA LEU A 385 17.52 16.77 -1.08
C LEU A 385 18.09 15.99 0.11
N GLY A 386 19.37 16.15 0.41
CA GLY A 386 20.11 15.32 1.36
C GLY A 386 20.56 13.98 0.76
N PHE A 387 21.54 13.36 1.43
CA PHE A 387 22.20 12.13 1.02
C PHE A 387 21.24 10.93 0.91
N ASP A 388 20.50 10.62 1.99
CA ASP A 388 19.62 9.44 2.07
C ASP A 388 18.53 9.45 1.00
N LEU A 389 17.91 10.61 0.78
CA LEU A 389 16.83 10.78 -0.19
C LEU A 389 17.34 10.58 -1.62
N VAL A 390 18.53 11.10 -1.93
CA VAL A 390 19.15 10.93 -3.25
C VAL A 390 19.52 9.47 -3.48
N ILE A 391 20.10 8.78 -2.48
CA ILE A 391 20.32 7.32 -2.56
C ILE A 391 19.01 6.57 -2.81
N ASN A 392 17.94 6.89 -2.06
CA ASN A 392 16.66 6.21 -2.18
C ASN A 392 16.02 6.39 -3.57
N LEU A 393 15.95 7.63 -4.06
CA LEU A 393 15.35 7.94 -5.35
C LEU A 393 16.22 7.40 -6.50
N ALA A 394 17.55 7.52 -6.41
CA ALA A 394 18.48 6.98 -7.40
C ALA A 394 18.42 5.45 -7.47
N LEU A 395 18.32 4.78 -6.32
CA LEU A 395 18.14 3.33 -6.27
C LEU A 395 16.78 2.93 -6.85
N GLY A 396 15.69 3.61 -6.46
CA GLY A 396 14.36 3.38 -7.04
C GLY A 396 14.34 3.49 -8.56
N LEU A 397 14.98 4.53 -9.13
CA LEU A 397 15.15 4.66 -10.58
C LEU A 397 16.00 3.53 -11.18
N ALA A 398 17.15 3.21 -10.60
CA ALA A 398 18.04 2.20 -11.16
C ALA A 398 17.43 0.78 -11.13
N LEU A 399 16.63 0.48 -10.10
CA LEU A 399 15.79 -0.72 -10.03
C LEU A 399 14.61 -0.66 -11.01
N GLY A 400 14.00 0.52 -11.19
CA GLY A 400 12.96 0.77 -12.20
C GLY A 400 13.44 0.55 -13.64
N LYS A 401 14.67 0.99 -13.98
CA LYS A 401 15.33 0.70 -15.26
C LYS A 401 15.59 -0.80 -15.47
N THR A 402 15.66 -1.58 -14.38
CA THR A 402 15.90 -3.03 -14.40
C THR A 402 14.60 -3.83 -14.65
N LEU A 403 13.43 -3.30 -14.28
CA LEU A 403 12.12 -3.91 -14.52
C LEU A 403 11.13 -2.89 -15.11
N SER A 404 10.83 -3.02 -16.41
CA SER A 404 9.84 -2.19 -17.09
C SER A 404 8.45 -2.31 -16.47
N LEU A 405 7.70 -1.19 -16.49
CA LEU A 405 6.27 -1.20 -16.12
C LEU A 405 5.50 -2.22 -16.98
N PRO A 406 4.54 -2.96 -16.40
CA PRO A 406 3.71 -3.90 -17.15
C PRO A 406 2.83 -3.18 -18.18
N LYS A 407 2.56 -3.87 -19.29
CA LYS A 407 1.65 -3.38 -20.35
C LYS A 407 0.17 -3.53 -20.02
N ASP A 408 -0.13 -4.36 -19.03
CA ASP A 408 -1.46 -4.65 -18.52
C ASP A 408 -1.52 -4.24 -17.05
N HIS A 409 -2.69 -3.90 -16.55
CA HIS A 409 -2.93 -3.54 -15.16
C HIS A 409 -4.43 -3.71 -14.86
N PRO A 410 -4.84 -3.89 -13.60
CA PRO A 410 -6.26 -3.86 -13.24
C PRO A 410 -6.91 -2.53 -13.63
N HIS A 411 -8.20 -2.55 -13.97
CA HIS A 411 -9.02 -1.34 -14.03
C HIS A 411 -8.94 -0.55 -12.71
N GLN A 412 -8.97 0.79 -12.80
CA GLN A 412 -8.87 1.72 -11.66
C GLN A 412 -7.65 1.54 -10.73
N ALA A 413 -6.63 0.75 -11.11
CA ALA A 413 -5.40 0.62 -10.34
C ALA A 413 -4.67 1.98 -10.21
N THR A 414 -4.20 2.29 -9.01
CA THR A 414 -3.29 3.43 -8.81
C THR A 414 -2.00 3.21 -9.60
N PRO A 415 -1.51 4.20 -10.38
CA PRO A 415 -0.25 4.05 -11.13
C PRO A 415 0.90 3.64 -10.20
N TYR A 416 1.70 2.64 -10.62
CA TYR A 416 2.70 2.00 -9.78
C TYR A 416 3.61 3.00 -9.03
N TRP A 417 4.21 3.95 -9.76
CA TRP A 417 5.09 4.96 -9.14
C TRP A 417 4.35 5.98 -8.27
N HIS A 418 3.06 6.24 -8.53
CA HIS A 418 2.25 7.07 -7.63
C HIS A 418 2.08 6.34 -6.30
N GLN A 419 1.65 5.07 -6.31
CA GLN A 419 1.52 4.29 -5.07
C GLN A 419 2.85 4.21 -4.31
N SER A 420 3.97 3.91 -4.99
CA SER A 420 5.30 3.83 -4.38
C SER A 420 5.75 5.15 -3.73
N ILE A 421 5.61 6.28 -4.42
CA ILE A 421 6.00 7.60 -3.89
C ILE A 421 5.12 8.03 -2.72
N TYR A 422 3.82 7.75 -2.77
CA TYR A 422 2.89 8.12 -1.70
C TYR A 422 3.14 7.28 -0.45
N THR A 423 3.34 5.96 -0.61
CA THR A 423 3.70 5.10 0.52
C THR A 423 5.04 5.54 1.14
N ALA A 424 6.05 5.88 0.33
CA ALA A 424 7.32 6.41 0.84
C ALA A 424 7.16 7.74 1.63
N ALA A 425 6.39 8.69 1.10
CA ALA A 425 6.13 9.98 1.74
C ALA A 425 5.30 9.86 3.03
N VAL A 426 4.28 9.00 3.06
CA VAL A 426 3.51 8.69 4.27
C VAL A 426 4.41 8.04 5.31
N ILE A 427 5.20 7.01 4.96
CA ILE A 427 6.12 6.38 5.90
C ILE A 427 7.13 7.39 6.45
N GLU A 428 7.68 8.28 5.63
CA GLU A 428 8.58 9.32 6.12
C GLU A 428 7.91 10.22 7.18
N GLY A 429 6.67 10.65 6.93
CA GLY A 429 5.87 11.41 7.89
C GLY A 429 5.60 10.63 9.18
N LEU A 430 5.26 9.33 9.07
CA LEU A 430 5.03 8.45 10.21
C LEU A 430 6.31 8.25 11.03
N THR A 431 7.43 7.90 10.40
CA THR A 431 8.76 7.77 11.05
C THR A 431 9.17 9.07 11.75
N ARG A 432 8.92 10.24 11.13
CA ARG A 432 9.13 11.57 11.77
C ARG A 432 8.19 11.82 12.95
N ALA A 433 6.99 11.24 12.95
CA ALA A 433 6.01 11.31 14.02
C ALA A 433 6.29 10.35 15.19
N MET A 434 6.98 9.23 14.97
CA MET A 434 7.34 8.24 16.00
C MET A 434 8.21 8.83 17.13
N PRO A 435 8.18 8.25 18.35
CA PRO A 435 9.07 8.61 19.44
C PRO A 435 10.55 8.47 19.05
N ARG A 436 11.39 9.46 19.40
CA ARG A 436 12.81 9.49 18.98
C ARG A 436 13.62 8.25 19.40
N ALA A 437 13.26 7.61 20.51
CA ALA A 437 13.95 6.42 21.03
C ALA A 437 13.59 5.11 20.32
N GLN A 438 12.51 5.12 19.52
CA GLN A 438 11.98 3.95 18.79
C GLN A 438 12.06 4.15 17.27
N ARG A 439 12.73 5.22 16.82
CA ARG A 439 12.72 5.63 15.42
C ARG A 439 13.73 4.82 14.61
N PRO A 440 13.31 4.00 13.63
CA PRO A 440 14.22 3.37 12.67
C PRO A 440 14.97 4.39 11.80
N GLU A 441 15.93 3.89 11.02
CA GLU A 441 16.64 4.71 10.05
C GLU A 441 15.66 5.31 9.04
N ALA A 442 15.57 6.65 9.00
CA ALA A 442 14.60 7.35 8.16
C ALA A 442 14.77 7.00 6.68
N GLY A 443 16.02 6.91 6.21
CA GLY A 443 16.35 6.45 4.87
C GLY A 443 15.76 5.08 4.57
N LEU A 444 15.88 4.08 5.46
CA LEU A 444 15.46 2.69 5.16
C LEU A 444 13.95 2.58 5.16
N THR A 445 13.26 3.30 6.05
CA THR A 445 11.80 3.34 6.05
C THR A 445 11.22 3.97 4.78
N TYR A 446 11.81 5.07 4.28
CA TYR A 446 11.40 5.66 2.99
C TYR A 446 11.62 4.66 1.85
N LEU A 447 12.77 3.98 1.81
CA LEU A 447 13.08 3.00 0.76
C LEU A 447 12.16 1.77 0.80
N ALA A 448 11.79 1.30 1.99
CA ALA A 448 10.78 0.26 2.17
C ALA A 448 9.44 0.68 1.55
N GLY A 449 9.00 1.93 1.77
CA GLY A 449 7.80 2.47 1.12
C GLY A 449 7.93 2.59 -0.40
N LEU A 450 9.09 2.98 -0.91
CA LEU A 450 9.35 3.12 -2.35
C LEU A 450 9.33 1.76 -3.07
N LEU A 451 9.83 0.71 -2.42
CA LEU A 451 9.99 -0.64 -2.98
C LEU A 451 8.92 -1.65 -2.52
N HIS A 452 7.96 -1.28 -1.67
CA HIS A 452 6.99 -2.22 -1.06
C HIS A 452 6.29 -3.14 -2.09
N ASN A 453 5.91 -2.58 -3.24
CA ASN A 453 5.18 -3.27 -4.29
C ASN A 453 6.09 -3.83 -5.40
N PHE A 454 7.42 -3.85 -5.24
CA PHE A 454 8.36 -4.19 -6.33
C PHE A 454 8.18 -5.63 -6.87
N GLY A 455 7.63 -6.53 -6.05
CA GLY A 455 7.19 -7.87 -6.50
C GLY A 455 6.14 -7.86 -7.62
N TYR A 456 5.31 -6.82 -7.73
CA TYR A 456 4.35 -6.64 -8.83
C TYR A 456 5.04 -6.56 -10.19
N LEU A 457 6.13 -5.78 -10.28
CA LEU A 457 6.95 -5.68 -11.49
C LEU A 457 7.63 -7.01 -11.81
N LEU A 458 8.07 -7.74 -10.77
CA LEU A 458 8.71 -9.03 -10.94
C LEU A 458 7.74 -10.12 -11.41
N LEU A 459 6.51 -10.17 -10.87
CA LEU A 459 5.46 -11.07 -11.36
C LEU A 459 5.12 -10.78 -12.83
N ALA A 460 5.03 -9.51 -13.21
CA ALA A 460 4.81 -9.11 -14.61
C ALA A 460 5.94 -9.55 -15.55
N HIS A 461 7.18 -9.49 -15.08
CA HIS A 461 8.36 -9.86 -15.87
C HIS A 461 8.54 -11.37 -16.01
N VAL A 462 8.37 -12.12 -14.91
CA VAL A 462 8.61 -13.58 -14.87
C VAL A 462 7.41 -14.37 -15.38
N PHE A 463 6.18 -13.87 -15.18
CA PHE A 463 4.94 -14.56 -15.58
C PHE A 463 4.00 -13.72 -16.48
N PRO A 464 4.45 -13.10 -17.59
CA PRO A 464 3.62 -12.16 -18.37
C PRO A 464 2.18 -12.61 -18.71
N PRO A 465 1.92 -13.84 -19.18
CA PRO A 465 0.54 -14.25 -19.49
C PRO A 465 -0.32 -14.48 -18.24
N HIS A 466 0.26 -14.98 -17.15
CA HIS A 466 -0.46 -15.18 -15.89
C HIS A 466 -0.68 -13.85 -15.16
N PHE A 467 0.20 -12.88 -15.35
CA PHE A 467 0.04 -11.53 -14.82
C PHE A 467 -1.19 -10.82 -15.42
N SER A 468 -1.44 -10.94 -16.73
CA SER A 468 -2.70 -10.49 -17.33
C SER A 468 -3.93 -11.19 -16.73
N LEU A 469 -3.83 -12.49 -16.40
CA LEU A 469 -4.90 -13.21 -15.70
C LEU A 469 -5.10 -12.69 -14.27
N ILE A 470 -4.01 -12.39 -13.53
CA ILE A 470 -4.07 -11.75 -12.21
C ILE A 470 -4.80 -10.40 -12.33
N CYS A 471 -4.49 -9.56 -13.31
CA CYS A 471 -5.18 -8.28 -13.53
C CYS A 471 -6.69 -8.45 -13.70
N ARG A 472 -7.12 -9.37 -14.58
CA ARG A 472 -8.56 -9.64 -14.79
C ARG A 472 -9.23 -10.26 -13.54
N HIS A 473 -8.53 -11.11 -12.78
CA HIS A 473 -9.07 -11.66 -11.54
C HIS A 473 -9.20 -10.62 -10.43
N LEU A 474 -8.29 -9.65 -10.32
CA LEU A 474 -8.39 -8.54 -9.38
C LEU A 474 -9.60 -7.64 -9.69
N GLU A 475 -9.88 -7.37 -10.97
CA GLU A 475 -11.04 -6.57 -11.41
C GLU A 475 -12.38 -7.18 -11.02
N VAL A 476 -12.47 -8.52 -10.97
CA VAL A 476 -13.72 -9.24 -10.64
C VAL A 476 -13.76 -9.72 -9.18
N ASN A 477 -12.71 -9.46 -8.41
CA ASN A 477 -12.63 -9.78 -6.97
C ASN A 477 -12.18 -8.55 -6.13
N PRO A 478 -12.83 -7.38 -6.24
CA PRO A 478 -12.43 -6.18 -5.51
C PRO A 478 -12.55 -6.32 -3.98
N HIS A 479 -13.31 -7.30 -3.49
CA HIS A 479 -13.44 -7.66 -2.07
C HIS A 479 -12.23 -8.41 -1.50
N LEU A 480 -11.27 -8.84 -2.32
CA LEU A 480 -10.12 -9.64 -1.90
C LEU A 480 -8.81 -8.86 -1.93
N CYS A 481 -7.93 -9.13 -0.97
CA CYS A 481 -6.53 -8.74 -1.08
C CYS A 481 -5.86 -9.51 -2.23
N HIS A 482 -4.93 -8.86 -2.95
CA HIS A 482 -4.29 -9.44 -4.14
C HIS A 482 -3.55 -10.75 -3.85
N SER A 483 -3.09 -10.95 -2.63
CA SER A 483 -2.43 -12.18 -2.18
C SER A 483 -3.29 -13.43 -2.37
N TYR A 484 -4.63 -13.36 -2.26
CA TYR A 484 -5.52 -14.49 -2.54
C TYR A 484 -5.55 -14.84 -4.03
N VAL A 485 -5.64 -13.83 -4.90
CA VAL A 485 -5.65 -14.01 -6.36
C VAL A 485 -4.31 -14.58 -6.85
N GLU A 486 -3.20 -14.06 -6.32
CA GLU A 486 -1.85 -14.50 -6.68
C GLU A 486 -1.57 -15.92 -6.16
N GLN A 487 -1.94 -16.22 -4.91
CA GLN A 487 -1.82 -17.57 -4.34
C GLN A 487 -2.66 -18.59 -5.13
N HIS A 488 -3.87 -18.23 -5.55
CA HIS A 488 -4.75 -19.10 -6.36
C HIS A 488 -4.17 -19.40 -7.75
N LEU A 489 -3.64 -18.37 -8.43
CA LEU A 489 -3.20 -18.49 -9.83
C LEU A 489 -1.74 -18.96 -9.99
N LEU A 490 -0.85 -18.65 -9.03
CA LEU A 490 0.57 -18.93 -9.12
C LEU A 490 1.12 -19.77 -7.95
N GLY A 491 0.40 -19.91 -6.83
CA GLY A 491 0.90 -20.55 -5.62
C GLY A 491 1.88 -19.69 -4.79
N ILE A 492 2.06 -18.42 -5.15
CA ILE A 492 2.92 -17.44 -4.46
C ILE A 492 2.33 -16.04 -4.54
N SER A 493 2.65 -15.16 -3.58
CA SER A 493 2.34 -13.73 -3.64
C SER A 493 3.53 -12.87 -4.10
N ARG A 494 3.22 -11.63 -4.52
CA ARG A 494 4.22 -10.61 -4.88
C ARG A 494 5.18 -10.28 -3.71
N GLU A 495 4.72 -10.37 -2.47
CA GLU A 495 5.53 -10.11 -1.27
C GLU A 495 6.62 -11.17 -1.10
N GLN A 496 6.30 -12.44 -1.32
CA GLN A 496 7.27 -13.54 -1.22
C GLN A 496 8.38 -13.39 -2.27
N ILE A 497 7.99 -13.24 -3.54
CA ILE A 497 8.96 -13.15 -4.64
C ILE A 497 9.73 -11.80 -4.62
N GLY A 498 9.10 -10.72 -4.16
CA GLY A 498 9.73 -9.41 -3.96
C GLY A 498 10.77 -9.42 -2.83
N ALA A 499 10.42 -9.97 -1.66
CA ALA A 499 11.36 -10.12 -0.55
C ALA A 499 12.53 -11.05 -0.89
N TRP A 500 12.25 -12.14 -1.60
CA TRP A 500 13.28 -13.03 -2.13
C TRP A 500 14.23 -12.30 -3.09
N LEU A 501 13.72 -11.44 -3.98
CA LEU A 501 14.55 -10.64 -4.88
C LEU A 501 15.44 -9.64 -4.12
N MET A 502 14.92 -8.99 -3.07
CA MET A 502 15.74 -8.09 -2.24
C MET A 502 16.95 -8.84 -1.66
N ARG A 503 16.77 -10.05 -1.12
CA ARG A 503 17.86 -10.89 -0.61
C ARG A 503 18.82 -11.33 -1.72
N TYR A 504 18.30 -11.65 -2.91
CA TYR A 504 19.15 -12.00 -4.06
C TYR A 504 20.03 -10.82 -4.52
N TRP A 505 19.55 -9.58 -4.37
CA TRP A 505 20.30 -8.36 -4.67
C TRP A 505 21.19 -7.84 -3.52
N ASP A 506 21.38 -8.63 -2.46
CA ASP A 506 22.21 -8.27 -1.29
C ASP A 506 21.73 -6.96 -0.61
N MET A 507 20.41 -6.73 -0.63
CA MET A 507 19.77 -5.59 0.03
C MET A 507 19.65 -5.85 1.54
N PRO A 508 19.64 -4.79 2.38
CA PRO A 508 19.42 -4.88 3.83
C PRO A 508 18.24 -5.77 4.22
N ASP A 509 18.44 -6.60 5.25
CA ASP A 509 17.42 -7.55 5.72
C ASP A 509 16.15 -6.84 6.20
N GLU A 510 16.27 -5.62 6.71
CA GLU A 510 15.20 -4.67 7.03
C GLU A 510 14.22 -4.52 5.86
N LEU A 511 14.72 -4.37 4.63
CA LEU A 511 13.90 -4.19 3.43
C LEU A 511 13.28 -5.51 2.98
N SER A 512 14.02 -6.62 3.02
CA SER A 512 13.45 -7.93 2.70
C SER A 512 12.30 -8.28 3.64
N THR A 513 12.44 -7.92 4.92
CA THR A 513 11.44 -8.12 5.97
C THR A 513 10.24 -7.18 5.79
N ALA A 514 10.50 -5.90 5.48
CA ALA A 514 9.47 -4.91 5.19
C ALA A 514 8.54 -5.38 4.06
N LEU A 515 9.11 -5.82 2.93
CA LEU A 515 8.34 -6.33 1.80
C LEU A 515 7.59 -7.63 2.15
N ARG A 516 8.21 -8.53 2.93
CA ARG A 516 7.65 -9.87 3.21
C ARG A 516 6.42 -9.86 4.11
N PHE A 517 6.38 -8.95 5.09
CA PHE A 517 5.36 -8.93 6.15
C PHE A 517 4.47 -7.67 6.13
N GLN A 518 4.51 -6.86 5.07
CA GLN A 518 3.72 -5.62 4.96
C GLN A 518 2.20 -5.78 5.08
N HIS A 519 1.63 -6.99 4.89
CA HIS A 519 0.20 -7.24 5.07
C HIS A 519 -0.14 -7.94 6.40
N ASP A 520 0.84 -8.24 7.23
CA ASP A 520 0.65 -8.80 8.57
C ASP A 520 0.66 -7.68 9.63
N PRO A 521 -0.50 -7.23 10.12
CA PRO A 521 -0.58 -6.19 11.14
C PRO A 521 -0.23 -6.71 12.55
N THR A 522 0.14 -7.98 12.69
CA THR A 522 0.54 -8.62 13.95
C THR A 522 2.04 -8.93 14.03
N TYR A 523 2.79 -8.80 12.92
CA TYR A 523 4.22 -9.12 12.86
C TYR A 523 5.06 -8.39 13.91
N ASP A 524 5.72 -9.14 14.79
CA ASP A 524 6.53 -8.66 15.92
C ASP A 524 7.97 -9.20 15.91
N GLY A 525 8.40 -9.77 14.78
CA GLY A 525 9.74 -10.35 14.61
C GLY A 525 10.89 -9.34 14.50
N GLN A 526 12.03 -9.80 14.01
CA GLN A 526 13.19 -8.94 13.76
C GLN A 526 12.81 -7.83 12.77
N TYR A 527 13.27 -6.60 12.99
CA TYR A 527 12.97 -5.44 12.12
C TYR A 527 11.47 -5.10 11.97
N ALA A 528 10.61 -5.52 12.91
CA ALA A 528 9.16 -5.36 12.81
C ALA A 528 8.68 -3.92 12.58
N GLU A 529 9.43 -2.91 12.98
CA GLU A 529 9.12 -1.49 12.74
C GLU A 529 8.99 -1.16 11.25
N TYR A 530 9.73 -1.82 10.35
CA TYR A 530 9.65 -1.59 8.90
C TYR A 530 8.37 -2.13 8.24
N PRO A 531 8.01 -3.44 8.33
CA PRO A 531 6.74 -3.93 7.78
C PRO A 531 5.54 -3.31 8.48
N ASN A 532 5.61 -3.00 9.79
CA ASN A 532 4.51 -2.33 10.48
C ASN A 532 4.27 -0.91 9.95
N LEU A 533 5.32 -0.14 9.63
CA LEU A 533 5.19 1.16 8.97
C LEU A 533 4.59 1.05 7.56
N VAL A 534 5.03 0.07 6.76
CA VAL A 534 4.46 -0.18 5.43
C VAL A 534 2.99 -0.58 5.54
N CYS A 535 2.65 -1.50 6.46
CA CYS A 535 1.28 -1.95 6.71
C CYS A 535 0.36 -0.79 7.07
N LEU A 536 0.79 0.06 8.01
CA LEU A 536 0.04 1.24 8.43
C LEU A 536 -0.14 2.24 7.28
N ALA A 537 0.94 2.56 6.55
CA ALA A 537 0.89 3.50 5.44
C ALA A 537 -0.02 3.03 4.30
N VAL A 538 0.06 1.75 3.92
CA VAL A 538 -0.79 1.16 2.86
C VAL A 538 -2.25 1.15 3.28
N ARG A 539 -2.59 0.76 4.52
CA ARG A 539 -3.98 0.78 5.00
C ARG A 539 -4.55 2.21 5.04
N LEU A 540 -3.80 3.19 5.55
CA LEU A 540 -4.22 4.59 5.56
C LEU A 540 -4.38 5.18 4.16
N LEU A 541 -3.56 4.79 3.18
CA LEU A 541 -3.70 5.24 1.80
C LEU A 541 -4.92 4.60 1.11
N ARG A 542 -5.20 3.31 1.36
CA ARG A 542 -6.39 2.62 0.82
C ARG A 542 -7.70 3.27 1.28
N SER A 543 -7.81 3.67 2.54
CA SER A 543 -9.00 4.38 3.05
C SER A 543 -9.25 5.74 2.37
N ARG A 544 -8.25 6.27 1.66
CA ARG A 544 -8.33 7.49 0.83
C ARG A 544 -8.40 7.20 -0.67
N GLY A 545 -8.63 5.95 -1.07
CA GLY A 545 -8.72 5.52 -2.47
C GLY A 545 -7.37 5.39 -3.19
N ILE A 546 -6.25 5.34 -2.47
CA ILE A 546 -4.90 5.22 -3.05
C ILE A 546 -4.36 3.80 -2.81
N GLY A 547 -3.99 3.12 -3.89
CA GLY A 547 -3.57 1.72 -3.89
C GLY A 547 -4.60 0.81 -4.57
N SER A 548 -4.76 -0.40 -4.04
CA SER A 548 -5.72 -1.42 -4.52
C SER A 548 -6.01 -2.44 -3.42
N GLY A 549 -7.13 -3.16 -3.53
CA GLY A 549 -7.62 -4.13 -2.54
C GLY A 549 -8.66 -3.53 -1.59
N PRO A 550 -9.29 -4.35 -0.73
CA PRO A 550 -10.30 -3.91 0.22
C PRO A 550 -9.72 -2.95 1.25
N ASP A 551 -10.59 -2.10 1.80
CA ASP A 551 -10.29 -1.32 2.99
C ASP A 551 -10.22 -2.26 4.20
N GLU A 552 -9.17 -2.13 5.00
CA GLU A 552 -8.87 -3.03 6.11
C GLU A 552 -8.72 -2.23 7.40
N ALA A 553 -9.47 -2.60 8.43
CA ALA A 553 -9.37 -1.98 9.74
C ALA A 553 -7.91 -1.96 10.24
N ILE A 554 -7.44 -0.79 10.69
CA ILE A 554 -6.12 -0.60 11.29
C ILE A 554 -6.24 -0.96 12.78
N PRO A 555 -5.60 -2.05 13.27
CA PRO A 555 -5.69 -2.42 14.67
C PRO A 555 -4.95 -1.41 15.55
N ASP A 556 -5.50 -1.06 16.71
CA ASP A 556 -4.85 -0.11 17.61
C ASP A 556 -3.49 -0.62 18.11
N ALA A 557 -3.32 -1.93 18.28
CA ALA A 557 -2.03 -2.57 18.58
C ALA A 557 -0.94 -2.32 17.52
N LEU A 558 -1.29 -2.03 16.26
CA LEU A 558 -0.31 -1.63 15.23
C LEU A 558 0.18 -0.20 15.48
N LEU A 559 -0.73 0.71 15.84
CA LEU A 559 -0.42 2.10 16.19
C LEU A 559 0.40 2.19 17.49
N GLU A 560 0.02 1.40 18.51
CA GLU A 560 0.73 1.32 19.80
C GLU A 560 2.18 0.85 19.65
N ARG A 561 2.42 -0.22 18.86
CA ARG A 561 3.78 -0.74 18.60
C ARG A 561 4.69 0.28 17.88
N LEU A 562 4.11 1.19 17.10
CA LEU A 562 4.82 2.29 16.46
C LEU A 562 4.90 3.57 17.32
N GLY A 563 4.26 3.60 18.49
CA GLY A 563 4.20 4.78 19.35
C GLY A 563 3.44 5.96 18.73
N LEU A 564 2.44 5.68 17.90
CA LEU A 564 1.62 6.67 17.19
C LEU A 564 0.18 6.68 17.71
N SER A 565 -0.47 7.83 17.68
CA SER A 565 -1.93 7.93 17.82
C SER A 565 -2.60 7.94 16.44
N ARG A 566 -3.86 7.47 16.37
CA ARG A 566 -4.66 7.46 15.14
C ARG A 566 -4.73 8.85 14.50
N ASP A 567 -5.09 9.87 15.29
CA ASP A 567 -5.18 11.27 14.82
C ASP A 567 -3.89 11.76 14.18
N LYS A 568 -2.73 11.38 14.73
CA LYS A 568 -1.41 11.81 14.23
C LYS A 568 -1.02 11.08 12.95
N ALA A 569 -1.44 9.82 12.80
CA ALA A 569 -1.26 9.09 11.56
C ALA A 569 -2.15 9.65 10.44
N GLU A 570 -3.40 9.99 10.74
CA GLU A 570 -4.31 10.69 9.82
C GLU A 570 -3.82 12.11 9.47
N GLU A 571 -3.27 12.85 10.43
CA GLU A 571 -2.66 14.18 10.20
C GLU A 571 -1.46 14.10 9.24
N VAL A 572 -0.64 13.04 9.35
CA VAL A 572 0.47 12.79 8.41
C VAL A 572 -0.06 12.56 7.00
N VAL A 573 -1.08 11.70 6.83
CA VAL A 573 -1.64 11.41 5.51
C VAL A 573 -2.34 12.63 4.92
N GLY A 574 -3.07 13.42 5.71
CA GLY A 574 -3.62 14.71 5.29
C GLY A 574 -2.57 15.61 4.67
N LYS A 575 -1.43 15.82 5.34
CA LYS A 575 -0.32 16.65 4.82
C LYS A 575 0.33 16.12 3.54
N VAL A 576 0.37 14.80 3.35
CA VAL A 576 0.88 14.18 2.11
C VAL A 576 -0.12 14.41 0.97
N LEU A 577 -1.43 14.32 1.24
CA LEU A 577 -2.49 14.60 0.27
C LEU A 577 -2.60 16.10 -0.06
N ASP A 578 -2.33 17.00 0.88
CA ASP A 578 -2.23 18.45 0.59
C ASP A 578 -1.11 18.75 -0.44
N ALA A 579 -0.13 17.86 -0.56
CA ALA A 579 0.96 17.93 -1.54
C ALA A 579 0.76 17.02 -2.78
N GLU A 580 -0.44 16.47 -2.99
CA GLU A 580 -0.75 15.47 -4.03
C GLU A 580 -0.24 15.86 -5.42
N VAL A 581 -0.50 17.09 -5.86
CA VAL A 581 -0.11 17.59 -7.20
C VAL A 581 1.40 17.50 -7.42
N LEU A 582 2.18 17.83 -6.39
CA LEU A 582 3.65 17.86 -6.43
C LEU A 582 4.24 16.44 -6.37
N LEU A 583 3.60 15.54 -5.63
CA LEU A 583 3.97 14.12 -5.59
C LEU A 583 3.64 13.40 -6.91
N ARG A 584 2.54 13.76 -7.59
CA ARG A 584 2.24 13.29 -8.97
C ARG A 584 3.28 13.78 -9.96
N GLU A 585 3.73 15.03 -9.86
CA GLU A 585 4.83 15.54 -10.70
C GLU A 585 6.10 14.71 -10.49
N LEU A 586 6.52 14.47 -9.25
CA LEU A 586 7.70 13.67 -8.93
C LEU A 586 7.58 12.22 -9.42
N ALA A 587 6.43 11.57 -9.21
CA ALA A 587 6.18 10.20 -9.66
C ALA A 587 6.13 10.07 -11.19
N SER A 588 5.72 11.13 -11.90
CA SER A 588 5.76 11.16 -13.37
C SER A 588 7.18 11.05 -13.93
N GLN A 589 8.19 11.55 -13.20
CA GLN A 589 9.60 11.48 -13.60
C GLN A 589 10.11 10.03 -13.59
N PHE A 590 9.67 9.22 -12.61
CA PHE A 590 9.97 7.77 -12.57
C PHE A 590 9.32 6.98 -13.73
N SER A 591 8.29 7.53 -14.36
CA SER A 591 7.60 6.92 -15.49
C SER A 591 8.22 7.26 -16.86
N GLN A 592 9.25 8.13 -16.87
CA GLN A 592 9.94 8.62 -18.08
C GLN A 592 11.39 8.11 -18.22
N GLY A 593 11.88 7.32 -17.25
CA GLY A 593 13.30 6.91 -17.12
C GLY A 593 13.65 5.53 -17.67
#